data_AF-A0A7V2WXU2-F1
#
_entry.id   AF-A0A7V2WXU2-F1
#
_cell.length_a   1.000
_cell.length_b   1.000
_cell.length_c   1.000
_cell.angle_alpha   90.00
_cell.angle_beta   90.00
_cell.angle_gamma   90.00
#
_symmetry.space_group_name_H-M   'P 1'
#
loop_
_entity.id
_entity.type
_entity.pdbx_description
1 polymer ?
#
loop_
_entity_poly.entity_id
_entity_poly.type
_entity_poly.pdbx_seq_one_letter_code
_entity_poly.pdbx_strand_id
1 'polypeptide(L)'
;MAVIASTILVVRRIADLQRRRQILAERQDRLRRSLPEWTFAPLQLVGMSAAEIQAMMNDLDRAEEESGLTDVEAEIEQIDRQLEELESTLLATPSRSLDAIQAVLELAISRFREQTATDPSDLFYDYGDARILFLLERAADDLRALLAEEQREAS
;
A
#
# COMPACT_ATOMS: atom_id res chain seq x y z
N MET A 1 -1.81 -18.19 -14.95
CA MET A 1 -2.41 -16.98 -14.35
C MET A 1 -3.91 -17.05 -14.55
N ALA A 2 -4.69 -17.09 -13.47
CA ALA A 2 -6.15 -17.05 -13.57
C ALA A 2 -6.57 -15.59 -13.81
N VAL A 3 -7.10 -15.29 -14.99
CA VAL A 3 -7.63 -13.95 -15.32
C VAL A 3 -8.90 -13.77 -14.50
N ILE A 4 -8.84 -12.91 -13.49
CA ILE A 4 -10.02 -12.55 -12.71
C ILE A 4 -10.88 -11.64 -13.59
N ALA A 5 -11.98 -12.16 -14.13
CA ALA A 5 -12.87 -11.42 -15.02
C ALA A 5 -13.83 -10.45 -14.30
N SER A 6 -13.93 -10.53 -12.97
CA SER A 6 -14.84 -9.72 -12.17
C SER A 6 -14.11 -8.59 -11.45
N THR A 7 -14.52 -7.35 -11.71
CA THR A 7 -14.03 -6.13 -11.05
C THR A 7 -14.02 -6.25 -9.52
N ILE A 8 -15.08 -6.84 -8.93
CA ILE A 8 -15.19 -7.02 -7.48
C ILE A 8 -14.09 -7.95 -6.94
N LEU A 9 -13.79 -9.02 -7.67
CA LEU A 9 -12.74 -9.96 -7.29
C LEU A 9 -11.34 -9.33 -7.45
N VAL A 10 -11.14 -8.48 -8.45
CA VAL A 10 -9.90 -7.70 -8.62
C VAL A 10 -9.71 -6.75 -7.45
N VAL A 11 -10.74 -5.96 -7.10
CA VAL A 11 -10.71 -5.05 -5.94
C VAL A 11 -10.39 -5.80 -4.64
N ARG A 12 -11.07 -6.92 -4.40
CA ARG A 12 -10.80 -7.76 -3.22
C ARG A 12 -9.36 -8.25 -3.18
N ARG A 13 -8.83 -8.70 -4.32
CA ARG A 13 -7.45 -9.17 -4.42
C ARG A 13 -6.45 -8.06 -4.14
N ILE A 14 -6.70 -6.84 -4.62
CA ILE A 14 -5.88 -5.65 -4.33
C ILE A 14 -5.87 -5.39 -2.81
N ALA A 15 -7.04 -5.37 -2.16
CA ALA A 15 -7.13 -5.15 -0.72
C ALA A 15 -6.37 -6.21 0.11
N ASP A 16 -6.46 -7.48 -0.29
CA ASP A 16 -5.73 -8.57 0.36
C ASP A 16 -4.21 -8.42 0.22
N LEU A 17 -3.74 -8.03 -0.98
CA LEU A 17 -2.33 -7.79 -1.25
C LEU A 17 -1.79 -6.57 -0.48
N GLN A 18 -2.55 -5.47 -0.42
CA GLN A 18 -2.20 -4.29 0.38
C GLN A 18 -2.05 -4.63 1.86
N ARG A 19 -2.98 -5.43 2.42
CA ARG A 19 -2.87 -5.88 3.82
C ARG A 19 -1.61 -6.72 4.05
N ARG A 20 -1.29 -7.62 3.12
CA ARG A 20 -0.06 -8.44 3.21
C ARG A 20 1.19 -7.56 3.12
N ARG A 21 1.22 -6.60 2.21
CA ARG A 21 2.31 -5.61 2.07
C ARG A 21 2.53 -4.86 3.38
N GLN A 22 1.48 -4.39 4.03
CA GLN A 22 1.57 -3.65 5.30
C GLN A 22 2.20 -4.50 6.41
N ILE A 23 1.79 -5.76 6.54
CA ILE A 23 2.37 -6.69 7.53
C ILE A 23 3.87 -6.91 7.26
N LEU A 24 4.27 -7.02 5.99
CA LEU A 24 5.67 -7.16 5.60
C LEU A 24 6.47 -5.89 5.86
N ALA A 25 5.90 -4.71 5.59
CA ALA A 25 6.54 -3.43 5.90
C ALA A 25 6.78 -3.27 7.41
N GLU A 26 5.80 -3.61 8.26
CA GLU A 26 5.97 -3.63 9.71
C GLU A 26 7.03 -4.66 10.18
N ARG A 27 7.15 -5.78 9.47
CA ARG A 27 8.22 -6.77 9.72
C ARG A 27 9.57 -6.21 9.31
N GLN A 28 9.68 -5.59 8.14
CA GLN A 28 10.88 -4.94 7.62
C GLN A 28 11.37 -3.86 8.59
N ASP A 29 10.48 -3.00 9.08
CA ASP A 29 10.79 -1.97 10.07
C ASP A 29 11.33 -2.55 11.37
N ARG A 30 10.76 -3.67 11.84
CA ARG A 30 11.25 -4.37 13.04
C ARG A 30 12.63 -4.98 12.80
N LEU A 31 12.86 -5.58 11.64
CA LEU A 31 14.16 -6.15 11.27
C LEU A 31 15.23 -5.06 11.16
N ARG A 32 14.92 -3.94 10.50
CA ARG A 32 15.81 -2.78 10.43
C ARG A 32 16.15 -2.25 11.82
N ARG A 33 15.17 -2.10 12.72
CA ARG A 33 15.44 -1.68 14.11
C ARG A 33 16.27 -2.68 14.93
N SER A 34 16.39 -3.92 14.48
CA SER A 34 17.26 -4.93 15.12
C SER A 34 18.69 -4.93 14.58
N LEU A 35 18.96 -4.18 13.50
CA LEU A 35 20.31 -4.02 12.98
C LEU A 35 21.15 -3.09 13.91
N PRO A 36 22.47 -3.27 13.96
CA PRO A 36 23.36 -2.45 14.80
C PRO A 36 23.31 -0.95 14.50
N GLU A 37 23.48 -0.08 15.49
CA GLU A 37 23.38 1.40 15.31
C GLU A 37 24.29 1.99 14.21
N TRP A 38 25.44 1.36 13.95
CA TRP A 38 26.38 1.80 12.92
C TRP A 38 25.83 1.65 11.49
N THR A 39 24.80 0.82 11.27
CA THR A 39 24.12 0.69 9.97
C THR A 39 23.25 1.92 9.63
N PHE A 40 22.96 2.79 10.61
CA PHE A 40 22.08 3.96 10.45
C PHE A 40 22.79 5.31 10.58
N ALA A 41 24.10 5.32 10.86
CA ALA A 41 24.86 6.52 11.17
C ALA A 41 26.03 6.75 10.19
N PRO A 42 25.79 7.38 9.02
CA PRO A 42 26.86 7.69 8.07
C PRO A 42 27.97 8.59 8.63
N LEU A 43 27.72 9.28 9.75
CA LEU A 43 28.71 10.12 10.45
C LEU A 43 29.84 9.33 11.13
N GLN A 44 29.72 8.01 11.31
CA GLN A 44 30.82 7.19 11.83
C GLN A 44 31.90 6.87 10.79
N LEU A 45 31.61 7.09 9.50
CA LEU A 45 32.55 6.82 8.39
C LEU A 45 33.60 7.93 8.22
N VAL A 46 33.44 9.08 8.91
CA VAL A 46 34.39 10.20 8.84
C VAL A 46 35.69 9.81 9.54
N GLY A 47 36.75 9.57 8.75
CA GLY A 47 38.07 9.16 9.24
C GLY A 47 38.41 7.68 9.01
N MET A 48 37.49 6.89 8.46
CA MET A 48 37.74 5.50 8.06
C MET A 48 38.36 5.43 6.67
N SER A 49 39.26 4.47 6.46
CA SER A 49 39.82 4.15 5.15
C SER A 49 38.78 3.41 4.29
N ALA A 50 38.94 3.49 2.95
CA ALA A 50 38.06 2.78 2.03
C ALA A 50 37.97 1.26 2.31
N ALA A 51 39.06 0.65 2.80
CA ALA A 51 39.08 -0.77 3.16
C ALA A 51 38.24 -1.08 4.41
N GLU A 52 38.24 -0.20 5.41
CA GLU A 52 37.43 -0.35 6.62
C GLU A 52 35.93 -0.13 6.32
N ILE A 53 35.62 0.82 5.43
CA ILE A 53 34.26 1.02 4.91
C ILE A 53 33.79 -0.24 4.18
N GLN A 54 34.62 -0.82 3.31
CA GLN A 54 34.29 -2.04 2.57
C GLN A 54 34.03 -3.23 3.51
N ALA A 55 34.83 -3.39 4.57
CA ALA A 55 34.64 -4.44 5.56
C ALA A 55 33.32 -4.29 6.32
N MET A 56 32.98 -3.07 6.76
CA MET A 56 31.70 -2.79 7.40
C MET A 56 30.51 -3.03 6.47
N MET A 57 30.62 -2.67 5.18
CA MET A 57 29.57 -2.97 4.21
C MET A 57 29.33 -4.48 4.05
N ASN A 58 30.41 -5.28 3.98
CA ASN A 58 30.28 -6.73 3.91
C ASN A 58 29.65 -7.32 5.19
N ASP A 59 29.97 -6.77 6.36
CA ASP A 59 29.36 -7.18 7.62
C ASP A 59 27.86 -6.79 7.70
N LEU A 60 27.49 -5.68 7.05
CA LEU A 60 26.10 -5.21 6.93
C LEU A 60 25.30 -6.13 6.00
N ASP A 61 25.81 -6.38 4.80
CA ASP A 61 25.19 -7.29 3.82
C ASP A 61 24.95 -8.67 4.46
N ARG A 62 25.94 -9.17 5.22
CA ARG A 62 25.81 -10.43 5.93
C ARG A 62 24.78 -10.38 7.06
N ALA A 63 24.73 -9.28 7.82
CA ALA A 63 23.72 -9.11 8.88
C ALA A 63 22.30 -9.00 8.30
N GLU A 64 22.13 -8.36 7.15
CA GLU A 64 20.85 -8.26 6.44
C GLU A 64 20.41 -9.62 5.90
N GLU A 65 21.32 -10.38 5.27
CA GLU A 65 21.08 -11.75 4.82
C GLU A 65 20.69 -12.67 5.99
N GLU A 66 21.44 -12.65 7.10
CA GLU A 66 21.17 -13.47 8.28
C GLU A 66 19.85 -13.09 8.99
N SER A 67 19.43 -11.82 8.88
CA SER A 67 18.16 -11.34 9.45
C SER A 67 16.92 -11.71 8.62
N GLY A 68 17.11 -12.14 7.37
CA GLY A 68 16.03 -12.39 6.40
C GLY A 68 15.38 -11.11 5.88
N LEU A 69 16.07 -9.97 5.95
CA LEU A 69 15.59 -8.68 5.44
C LEU A 69 15.43 -8.72 3.91
N THR A 70 16.40 -9.30 3.22
CA THR A 70 16.41 -9.46 1.76
C THR A 70 15.19 -10.22 1.24
N ASP A 71 14.76 -11.28 1.94
CA ASP A 71 13.57 -12.06 1.57
C ASP A 71 12.29 -11.23 1.72
N VAL A 72 12.19 -10.45 2.80
CA VAL A 72 11.03 -9.56 3.05
C VAL A 72 10.97 -8.47 1.99
N GLU A 73 12.10 -7.89 1.60
CA GLU A 73 12.19 -6.88 0.56
C GLU A 73 11.80 -7.42 -0.82
N ALA A 74 12.28 -8.61 -1.17
CA ALA A 74 11.90 -9.29 -2.42
C ALA A 74 10.40 -9.63 -2.45
N GLU A 75 9.81 -10.03 -1.33
CA GLU A 75 8.37 -10.31 -1.23
C GLU A 75 7.53 -9.02 -1.36
N ILE A 76 7.95 -7.91 -0.73
CA ILE A 76 7.30 -6.60 -0.89
C ILE A 76 7.33 -6.17 -2.36
N GLU A 77 8.50 -6.25 -3.01
CA GLU A 77 8.65 -5.87 -4.42
C GLU A 77 7.78 -6.74 -5.34
N GLN A 78 7.66 -8.03 -5.05
CA GLN A 78 6.76 -8.92 -5.79
C GLN A 78 5.29 -8.51 -5.62
N ILE A 79 4.86 -8.15 -4.40
CA ILE A 79 3.50 -7.68 -4.14
C ILE A 79 3.25 -6.36 -4.86
N ASP A 80 4.21 -5.44 -4.86
CA ASP A 80 4.08 -4.15 -5.51
C ASP A 80 3.87 -4.31 -7.02
N ARG A 81 4.64 -5.18 -7.69
CA ARG A 81 4.40 -5.55 -9.10
C ARG A 81 2.99 -6.13 -9.33
N GLN A 82 2.53 -7.02 -8.43
CA GLN A 82 1.19 -7.60 -8.55
C GLN A 82 0.08 -6.56 -8.38
N LEU A 83 0.26 -5.59 -7.48
CA LEU A 83 -0.67 -4.49 -7.27
C LEU A 83 -0.77 -3.63 -8.52
N GLU A 84 0.37 -3.22 -9.11
CA GLU A 84 0.40 -2.43 -10.34
C GLU A 84 -0.30 -3.14 -11.51
N GLU A 85 -0.09 -4.44 -11.68
CA GLU A 85 -0.75 -5.24 -12.71
C GLU A 85 -2.27 -5.30 -12.53
N LEU A 86 -2.73 -5.52 -11.30
CA LEU A 86 -4.16 -5.61 -10.98
C LEU A 86 -4.85 -4.25 -11.09
N GLU A 87 -4.18 -3.18 -10.68
CA GLU A 87 -4.68 -1.81 -10.82
C GLU A 87 -4.77 -1.40 -12.28
N SER A 88 -3.75 -1.72 -13.09
CA SER A 88 -3.79 -1.52 -14.54
C SER A 88 -4.95 -2.28 -15.19
N THR A 89 -5.18 -3.53 -14.75
CA THR A 89 -6.31 -4.34 -15.20
C THR A 89 -7.65 -3.71 -14.80
N LEU A 90 -7.75 -3.21 -13.57
CA LEU A 90 -8.94 -2.55 -13.03
C LEU A 90 -9.28 -1.28 -13.82
N LEU A 91 -8.28 -0.45 -14.10
CA LEU A 91 -8.43 0.78 -14.88
C LEU A 91 -8.80 0.51 -16.35
N ALA A 92 -8.28 -0.57 -16.93
CA ALA A 92 -8.59 -0.96 -18.30
C ALA A 92 -9.96 -1.63 -18.47
N THR A 93 -10.54 -2.15 -17.38
CA THR A 93 -11.79 -2.93 -17.42
C THR A 93 -12.97 -2.07 -16.97
N PRO A 94 -13.91 -1.70 -17.86
CA PRO A 94 -15.07 -0.93 -17.47
C PRO A 94 -15.99 -1.75 -16.55
N SER A 95 -16.44 -1.12 -15.46
CA SER A 95 -17.41 -1.69 -14.54
C SER A 95 -18.78 -1.88 -15.21
N ARG A 96 -19.40 -3.05 -15.01
CA ARG A 96 -20.68 -3.43 -15.65
C ARG A 96 -21.86 -3.56 -14.68
N SER A 97 -21.65 -3.25 -13.40
CA SER A 97 -22.69 -3.24 -12.38
C SER A 97 -22.45 -2.11 -11.37
N LEU A 98 -23.51 -1.67 -10.70
CA LEU A 98 -23.43 -0.69 -9.62
C LEU A 98 -22.59 -1.21 -8.44
N ASP A 99 -22.67 -2.50 -8.11
CA ASP A 99 -21.81 -3.13 -7.11
C ASP A 99 -20.31 -3.05 -7.48
N ALA A 100 -20.00 -3.24 -8.76
CA ALA A 100 -18.62 -3.13 -9.24
C ALA A 100 -18.12 -1.67 -9.16
N ILE A 101 -18.96 -0.70 -9.50
CA ILE A 101 -18.64 0.73 -9.36
C ILE A 101 -18.42 1.08 -7.88
N GLN A 102 -19.30 0.62 -6.98
CA GLN A 102 -19.17 0.80 -5.54
C GLN A 102 -17.84 0.24 -5.03
N ALA A 103 -17.47 -0.99 -5.43
CA ALA A 103 -16.22 -1.60 -5.02
C ALA A 103 -14.99 -0.80 -5.45
N VAL A 104 -14.96 -0.28 -6.69
CA VAL A 104 -13.85 0.57 -7.17
C VAL A 104 -13.80 1.89 -6.41
N LEU A 105 -14.96 2.50 -6.14
CA LEU A 105 -15.05 3.76 -5.41
C LEU A 105 -14.58 3.60 -3.96
N GLU A 106 -14.96 2.51 -3.28
CA GLU A 106 -14.47 2.20 -1.93
C GLU A 106 -12.96 1.95 -1.89
N LEU A 107 -12.41 1.26 -2.89
CA LEU A 107 -10.96 1.11 -3.03
C LEU A 107 -10.27 2.47 -3.20
N ALA A 108 -10.79 3.33 -4.07
CA ALA A 108 -10.24 4.66 -4.31
C ALA A 108 -10.26 5.53 -3.04
N ILE A 109 -11.38 5.53 -2.31
CA ILE A 109 -11.52 6.25 -1.03
C ILE A 109 -10.51 5.72 0.00
N SER A 110 -10.37 4.40 0.13
CA SER A 110 -9.43 3.80 1.07
C SER A 110 -8.00 4.27 0.80
N ARG A 111 -7.58 4.25 -0.48
CA ARG A 111 -6.23 4.70 -0.85
C ARG A 111 -6.05 6.20 -0.67
N PHE A 112 -7.07 6.99 -0.99
CA PHE A 112 -6.97 8.44 -0.86
C PHE A 112 -6.89 8.87 0.62
N ARG A 113 -7.60 8.19 1.51
CA ARG A 113 -7.45 8.36 2.97
C ARG A 113 -6.05 8.06 3.49
N GLU A 114 -5.36 7.09 2.90
CA GLU A 114 -3.98 6.75 3.29
C GLU A 114 -2.97 7.83 2.87
N GLN A 115 -3.30 8.63 1.85
CA GLN A 115 -2.41 9.65 1.28
C GLN A 115 -2.73 11.06 1.78
N THR A 116 -3.98 11.34 2.10
CA THR A 116 -4.44 12.67 2.51
C THR A 116 -4.42 12.80 4.02
N ALA A 117 -3.72 13.83 4.52
CA ALA A 117 -3.85 14.24 5.92
C ALA A 117 -5.29 14.71 6.17
N THR A 118 -5.97 14.06 7.12
CA THR A 118 -7.39 14.32 7.43
C THR A 118 -7.59 15.20 8.65
N ASP A 119 -6.53 15.47 9.42
CA ASP A 119 -6.56 16.36 10.58
C ASP A 119 -6.30 17.81 10.14
N PRO A 120 -7.26 18.73 10.31
CA PRO A 120 -7.09 20.15 9.97
C PRO A 120 -5.95 20.85 10.73
N SER A 121 -5.46 20.25 11.80
CA SER A 121 -4.31 20.72 12.58
C SER A 121 -2.96 20.17 12.09
N ASP A 122 -2.96 19.25 11.13
CA ASP A 122 -1.76 18.71 10.50
C ASP A 122 -1.12 19.77 9.58
N LEU A 123 0.21 19.88 9.63
CA LEU A 123 1.00 20.75 8.77
C LEU A 123 0.85 20.38 7.28
N PHE A 124 0.56 19.10 7.00
CA PHE A 124 0.37 18.58 5.66
C PHE A 124 -1.10 18.55 5.23
N TYR A 125 -2.01 19.15 6.00
CA TYR A 125 -3.43 19.18 5.67
C TYR A 125 -3.68 20.04 4.41
N ASP A 126 -4.12 19.37 3.35
CA ASP A 126 -4.61 20.03 2.14
C ASP A 126 -6.14 20.06 2.12
N TYR A 127 -6.71 21.27 2.24
CA TYR A 127 -8.16 21.51 2.16
C TYR A 127 -8.77 21.06 0.83
N GLY A 128 -7.99 21.09 -0.27
CA GLY A 128 -8.40 20.62 -1.59
C GLY A 128 -8.61 19.10 -1.60
N ASP A 129 -7.59 18.36 -1.17
CA ASP A 129 -7.64 16.89 -1.13
C ASP A 129 -8.71 16.40 -0.14
N ALA A 130 -8.78 16.98 1.05
CA ALA A 130 -9.82 16.65 2.02
C ALA A 130 -11.24 16.84 1.45
N ARG A 131 -11.46 17.93 0.69
CA ARG A 131 -12.75 18.19 0.05
C ARG A 131 -13.07 17.18 -1.05
N ILE A 132 -12.08 16.78 -1.86
CA ILE A 132 -12.27 15.74 -2.87
C ILE A 132 -12.64 14.42 -2.19
N LEU A 133 -11.96 14.07 -1.09
CA LEU A 133 -12.24 12.87 -0.32
C LEU A 133 -13.69 12.86 0.17
N PHE A 134 -14.16 13.95 0.79
CA PHE A 134 -15.56 14.05 1.23
C PHE A 134 -16.57 13.92 0.09
N LEU A 135 -16.28 14.46 -1.10
CA LEU A 135 -17.15 14.31 -2.27
C LEU A 135 -17.22 12.85 -2.74
N LEU A 136 -16.09 12.14 -2.75
CA LEU A 136 -16.04 10.72 -3.10
C LEU A 136 -16.80 9.87 -2.07
N GLU A 137 -16.60 10.14 -0.78
CA GLU A 137 -17.31 9.47 0.31
C GLU A 137 -18.82 9.67 0.22
N ARG A 138 -19.26 10.90 -0.02
CA ARG A 138 -20.68 11.21 -0.21
C ARG A 138 -21.27 10.42 -1.38
N ALA A 139 -20.57 10.38 -2.52
CA ALA A 139 -21.01 9.63 -3.69
C ALA A 139 -21.09 8.11 -3.42
N ALA A 140 -20.14 7.57 -2.65
CA ALA A 140 -20.14 6.16 -2.25
C ALA A 140 -21.29 5.82 -1.30
N ASP A 141 -21.62 6.73 -0.38
CA ASP A 141 -22.75 6.54 0.54
C ASP A 141 -24.09 6.61 -0.20
N ASP A 142 -24.25 7.55 -1.15
CA ASP A 142 -25.44 7.66 -1.98
C ASP A 142 -25.63 6.41 -2.86
N LEU A 143 -24.56 5.90 -3.50
CA LEU A 143 -24.62 4.69 -4.31
C LEU A 143 -24.94 3.44 -3.46
N ARG A 144 -24.36 3.34 -2.24
CA ARG A 144 -24.69 2.26 -1.30
C ARG A 144 -26.15 2.30 -0.87
N ALA A 145 -26.72 3.49 -0.66
CA ALA A 145 -28.13 3.64 -0.31
C ALA A 145 -29.06 3.18 -1.43
N LEU A 146 -28.74 3.52 -2.69
CA LEU A 146 -29.50 3.08 -3.87
C LEU A 146 -29.45 1.55 -4.03
N LEU A 147 -28.27 0.94 -3.91
CA LEU A 147 -28.11 -0.52 -3.97
C LEU A 147 -28.94 -1.23 -2.88
N ALA A 148 -28.95 -0.68 -1.66
CA ALA A 148 -29.74 -1.22 -0.55
C ALA A 148 -31.25 -1.05 -0.74
N GLU A 149 -31.70 -0.08 -1.53
CA GLU A 149 -33.10 0.09 -1.91
C GLU A 149 -33.52 -0.90 -2.99
N GLU A 150 -32.74 -1.03 -4.07
CA GLU A 150 -32.98 -2.04 -5.13
C GLU A 150 -33.07 -3.45 -4.55
N GLN A 151 -32.19 -3.80 -3.60
CA GLN A 151 -32.18 -5.12 -2.98
C GLN A 151 -33.40 -5.38 -2.09
N ARG A 152 -33.96 -4.33 -1.48
CA ARG A 152 -35.21 -4.41 -0.69
C ARG A 152 -36.44 -4.54 -1.60
N GLU A 153 -36.45 -3.90 -2.75
CA GLU A 153 -37.55 -4.00 -3.73
C GLU A 153 -37.58 -5.36 -4.44
N ALA A 154 -36.42 -6.02 -4.58
CA ALA A 154 -36.28 -7.32 -5.22
C ALA A 154 -36.56 -8.53 -4.28
N SER A 155 -36.69 -8.31 -2.96
CA SER A 155 -36.93 -9.34 -1.94
C SER A 155 -38.41 -9.45 -1.57
#